data_AF-A0A535HKR0-F1
#
_entry.id   AF-A0A535HKR0-F1
#
_cell.length_a   1.000
_cell.length_b   1.000
_cell.length_c   1.000
_cell.angle_alpha   90.00
_cell.angle_beta   90.00
_cell.angle_gamma   90.00
#
_symmetry.space_group_name_H-M   'P 1'
#
loop_
_entity.id
_entity.type
_entity.pdbx_description
1 polymer ?
#
loop_
_entity_poly.entity_id
_entity_poly.type
_entity_poly.pdbx_seq_one_letter_code
_entity_poly.pdbx_strand_id
1 'polypeptide(L)'
;MVAAIDADMHLYETRGMWAENSAGADRDRTLRIADDELGHAWLTLGDHRIQLAEVHHPGDVAAMGEYRRRVRAGRPALASYDEALPVDFWDPAARVAKLDAWGLDGSVLFPNFGLLWERALSADLETLRVNMAAWNRHAVAVAQQALGRLHPVGHLSLRGDLDWVHDQLAALSAGGVRLAMVAPALVDGRPLSHPDLDAAWAMFVDSGVTPVFHVAAFPTRAFDDAWTADDPDQTTPVLFASFLWAAPAMAIADLAVHGVFERHPQLRLGVMELSAIWLPMFLRHLDRRLRLPQHLRRAAADEARAAPQRLHPPPGPGRRLRRRDPRRAGPRHRRGDLHVLQRLSPRRGQRPAAGTL
;
A
#
# COMPACT_ATOMS: atom_id res chain seq x y z
N MET A 1 -20.32 9.26 29.80
CA MET A 1 -19.51 10.15 28.95
C MET A 1 -19.21 9.43 27.65
N VAL A 2 -19.06 10.16 26.53
CA VAL A 2 -18.63 9.57 25.26
C VAL A 2 -17.11 9.39 25.35
N ALA A 3 -16.62 8.19 25.06
CA ALA A 3 -15.18 7.94 25.03
C ALA A 3 -14.53 8.71 23.87
N ALA A 4 -13.47 9.46 24.15
CA ALA A 4 -12.65 10.18 23.18
C ALA A 4 -11.36 9.39 22.91
N ILE A 5 -11.29 8.76 21.73
CA ILE A 5 -10.12 8.00 21.29
C ILE A 5 -9.52 8.74 20.09
N ASP A 6 -8.24 9.07 20.17
CA ASP A 6 -7.51 9.58 19.02
C ASP A 6 -7.24 8.44 18.04
N ALA A 7 -7.64 8.61 16.78
CA ALA A 7 -7.52 7.59 15.75
C ALA A 7 -6.15 7.57 15.08
N ASP A 8 -5.28 8.54 15.39
CA ASP A 8 -4.02 8.73 14.67
C ASP A 8 -2.93 9.38 15.52
N MET A 9 -2.14 8.54 16.20
CA MET A 9 -0.93 8.94 16.90
C MET A 9 0.22 8.01 16.55
N HIS A 10 1.45 8.42 16.85
CA HIS A 10 2.64 7.62 16.57
C HIS A 10 3.41 7.23 17.83
N LEU A 11 4.04 6.06 17.75
CA LEU A 11 5.16 5.68 18.60
C LEU A 11 6.45 5.81 17.81
N TYR A 12 7.43 6.48 18.41
CA TYR A 12 8.77 6.58 17.88
C TYR A 12 9.57 5.33 18.26
N GLU A 13 10.20 4.73 17.27
CA GLU A 13 11.04 3.56 17.46
C GLU A 13 12.33 3.94 18.17
N THR A 14 12.71 3.20 19.21
CA THR A 14 14.05 3.33 19.80
C THR A 14 15.09 2.73 18.85
N ARG A 15 16.37 3.07 19.05
CA ARG A 15 17.46 2.58 18.20
C ARG A 15 17.54 1.06 18.08
N GLY A 16 17.21 0.36 19.17
CA GLY A 16 17.26 -1.09 19.29
C GLY A 16 15.95 -1.81 18.96
N MET A 17 14.83 -1.09 18.76
CA MET A 17 13.49 -1.68 18.74
C MET A 17 13.40 -2.92 17.83
N TRP A 18 13.83 -2.82 16.57
CA TRP A 18 13.73 -3.95 15.64
C TRP A 18 14.62 -5.13 16.06
N ALA A 19 15.85 -4.89 16.50
CA ALA A 19 16.80 -5.95 16.89
C ALA A 19 16.38 -6.65 18.19
N GLU A 20 15.90 -5.88 19.17
CA GLU A 20 15.37 -6.37 20.44
C GLU A 20 14.13 -7.25 20.24
N ASN A 21 13.28 -6.85 19.28
CA ASN A 21 12.07 -7.57 18.93
C ASN A 21 12.28 -8.53 17.75
N SER A 22 13.51 -8.90 17.36
CA SER A 22 13.76 -9.89 16.30
C SER A 22 14.27 -11.22 16.85
N ALA A 23 14.03 -12.30 16.10
CA ALA A 23 14.67 -13.58 16.40
C ALA A 23 16.19 -13.44 16.28
N GLY A 24 16.95 -14.16 17.12
CA GLY A 24 18.41 -14.01 17.19
C GLY A 24 19.11 -14.16 15.83
N ALA A 25 18.66 -15.09 15.00
CA ALA A 25 19.20 -15.35 13.66
C ALA A 25 18.93 -14.23 12.65
N ASP A 26 17.93 -13.37 12.90
CA ASP A 26 17.48 -12.33 11.97
C ASP A 26 17.96 -10.92 12.33
N ARG A 27 18.71 -10.76 13.43
CA ARG A 27 19.16 -9.43 13.93
C ARG A 27 20.07 -8.67 12.99
N ASP A 28 20.75 -9.35 12.07
CA ASP A 28 21.58 -8.69 11.06
C ASP A 28 20.75 -8.11 9.91
N ARG A 29 19.47 -8.46 9.84
CA ARG A 29 18.51 -7.99 8.82
C ARG A 29 17.57 -6.92 9.35
N THR A 30 17.73 -6.52 10.61
CA THR A 30 16.85 -5.54 11.22
C THR A 30 17.30 -4.13 10.90
N LEU A 31 16.32 -3.25 10.72
CA LEU A 31 16.50 -1.81 10.69
C LEU A 31 17.13 -1.31 11.99
N ARG A 32 17.87 -0.21 11.89
CA ARG A 32 18.51 0.46 13.03
C ARG A 32 18.36 1.96 12.89
N ILE A 33 18.41 2.66 14.02
CA ILE A 33 18.60 4.11 14.01
C ILE A 33 20.05 4.39 14.41
N ALA A 34 20.86 4.77 13.43
CA ALA A 34 22.29 5.01 13.58
C ALA A 34 22.64 6.45 13.25
N ASP A 35 23.61 7.01 13.97
CA ASP A 35 24.06 8.37 13.73
C ASP A 35 25.09 8.40 12.61
N ASP A 36 25.06 9.46 11.82
CA ASP A 36 26.14 9.80 10.91
C ASP A 36 27.31 10.49 11.61
N GLU A 37 28.35 10.81 10.83
CA GLU A 37 29.56 11.46 11.32
C GLU A 37 29.31 12.86 11.91
N LEU A 38 28.16 13.46 11.59
CA LEU A 38 27.72 14.77 12.06
C LEU A 38 26.71 14.67 13.22
N GLY A 39 26.39 13.46 13.66
CA GLY A 39 25.45 13.18 14.76
C GLY A 39 23.98 13.18 14.36
N HIS A 40 23.65 13.23 13.06
CA HIS A 40 22.27 13.08 12.62
C HIS A 40 21.86 11.62 12.60
N ALA A 41 20.71 11.31 13.19
CA ALA A 41 20.18 9.96 13.18
C ALA A 41 19.52 9.61 11.84
N TRP A 42 19.78 8.39 11.38
CA TRP A 42 19.24 7.82 10.16
C TRP A 42 18.64 6.45 10.45
N LEU A 43 17.49 6.18 9.84
CA LEU A 43 17.00 4.82 9.66
C LEU A 43 17.91 4.12 8.65
N THR A 44 18.51 3.01 9.04
CA THR A 44 19.47 2.26 8.22
C THR A 44 19.15 0.77 8.16
N LEU A 45 19.65 0.11 7.12
CA LEU A 45 19.80 -1.34 7.04
C LEU A 45 21.26 -1.64 6.70
N GLY A 46 21.99 -2.21 7.66
CA GLY A 46 23.46 -2.27 7.59
C GLY A 46 24.03 -0.86 7.43
N ASP A 47 24.91 -0.67 6.45
CA ASP A 47 25.53 0.63 6.14
C ASP A 47 24.66 1.52 5.22
N HIS A 48 23.52 1.00 4.74
CA HIS A 48 22.64 1.74 3.84
C HIS A 48 21.70 2.66 4.62
N ARG A 49 21.85 3.99 4.44
CA ARG A 49 20.91 4.99 4.95
C ARG A 49 19.65 5.01 4.09
N ILE A 50 18.50 4.83 4.74
CA ILE A 50 17.18 4.80 4.10
C ILE A 50 16.52 6.18 4.22
N GLN A 51 16.40 6.69 5.45
CA GLN A 51 15.68 7.93 5.72
C GLN A 51 16.22 8.63 6.96
N LEU A 52 16.16 9.96 6.98
CA LEU A 52 16.50 10.76 8.15
C LEU A 52 15.52 10.45 9.30
N ALA A 53 16.06 10.07 10.46
CA ALA A 53 15.29 9.76 11.66
C ALA A 53 15.13 11.02 12.54
N GLU A 54 14.39 12.00 12.02
CA GLU A 54 14.13 13.27 12.69
C GLU A 54 13.01 13.13 13.72
N VAL A 55 13.19 13.72 14.91
CA VAL A 55 12.13 13.83 15.93
C VAL A 55 11.30 15.08 15.66
N HIS A 56 10.02 14.89 15.35
CA HIS A 56 9.10 16.00 15.06
C HIS A 56 8.25 16.36 16.28
N HIS A 57 8.18 17.65 16.59
CA HIS A 57 7.21 18.18 17.55
C HIS A 57 5.97 18.69 16.82
N PRO A 58 4.75 18.22 17.19
CA PRO A 58 3.53 18.65 16.53
C PRO A 58 3.39 20.17 16.44
N GLY A 59 3.17 20.68 15.23
CA GLY A 59 2.98 22.11 14.95
C GLY A 59 4.27 22.93 14.75
N ASP A 60 5.46 22.38 15.02
CA ASP A 60 6.72 23.13 14.88
C ASP A 60 7.40 22.91 13.51
N VAL A 61 6.74 23.40 12.47
CA VAL A 61 7.25 23.33 11.08
C VAL A 61 8.56 24.12 10.91
N ALA A 62 8.77 25.16 11.73
CA ALA A 62 9.96 26.00 11.67
C ALA A 62 11.20 25.26 12.16
N ALA A 63 11.11 24.54 13.28
CA ALA A 63 12.19 23.69 13.78
C ALA A 63 12.53 22.57 12.80
N MET A 64 11.51 21.91 12.23
CA MET A 64 11.70 20.89 11.19
C MET A 64 12.45 21.46 9.97
N GLY A 65 12.03 22.64 9.49
CA GLY A 65 12.69 23.32 8.38
C GLY A 65 14.15 23.70 8.70
N GLU A 66 14.44 24.17 9.92
CA GLU A 66 15.80 24.47 10.34
C GLU A 66 16.67 23.21 10.43
N TYR A 67 16.16 22.13 11.03
CA TYR A 67 16.87 20.86 11.12
C TYR A 67 17.28 20.36 9.72
N ARG A 68 16.32 20.32 8.77
CA ARG A 68 16.59 19.91 7.39
C ARG A 68 17.57 20.85 6.67
N ARG A 69 17.53 22.17 6.90
CA ARG A 69 18.53 23.11 6.37
C ARG A 69 19.92 22.83 6.90
N ARG A 70 20.07 22.50 8.19
CA ARG A 70 21.36 22.18 8.80
C ARG A 70 21.97 20.91 8.22
N VAL A 71 21.17 19.85 8.09
CA VAL A 71 21.58 18.58 7.45
C VAL A 71 22.12 18.86 6.04
N ARG A 72 21.39 19.61 5.22
CA ARG A 72 21.82 19.98 3.85
C ARG A 72 23.08 20.84 3.82
N ALA A 73 23.27 21.69 4.83
CA ALA A 73 24.45 22.52 4.96
C ALA A 73 25.66 21.79 5.54
N GLY A 74 25.56 20.47 5.82
CA GLY A 74 26.64 19.69 6.43
C GLY A 74 27.03 20.18 7.82
N ARG A 75 26.09 20.72 8.58
CA ARG A 75 26.32 21.22 9.94
C ARG A 75 26.01 20.13 10.96
N PRO A 76 26.78 19.99 12.06
CA PRO A 76 26.49 19.02 13.11
C PRO A 76 25.07 19.12 13.67
N ALA A 77 24.54 17.99 14.13
CA ALA A 77 23.29 17.92 14.89
C ALA A 77 23.36 18.80 16.15
N LEU A 78 22.21 19.35 16.55
CA LEU A 78 22.11 20.17 17.77
C LEU A 78 21.90 19.33 19.03
N ALA A 79 21.33 18.15 18.87
CA ALA A 79 21.08 17.16 19.92
C ALA A 79 21.13 15.77 19.27
N SER A 80 21.50 14.76 20.05
CA SER A 80 21.35 13.37 19.64
C SER A 80 19.87 13.00 19.51
N TYR A 81 19.59 11.90 18.80
CA TYR A 81 18.24 11.35 18.71
C TYR A 81 17.63 11.09 20.10
N ASP A 82 18.41 10.49 21.00
CA ASP A 82 17.94 10.09 22.33
C ASP A 82 17.66 11.30 23.23
N GLU A 83 18.42 12.39 23.09
CA GLU A 83 18.16 13.66 23.80
C GLU A 83 16.93 14.39 23.26
N ALA A 84 16.71 14.33 21.94
CA ALA A 84 15.60 15.00 21.29
C ALA A 84 14.27 14.26 21.49
N LEU A 85 14.31 12.93 21.74
CA LEU A 85 13.12 12.08 21.79
C LEU A 85 12.42 12.12 23.17
N PRO A 86 11.21 12.70 23.28
CA PRO A 86 10.48 12.73 24.54
C PRO A 86 10.07 11.32 25.00
N VAL A 87 10.06 11.08 26.32
CA VAL A 87 9.71 9.76 26.87
C VAL A 87 8.30 9.31 26.49
N ASP A 88 7.33 10.22 26.43
CA ASP A 88 5.95 9.92 26.02
C ASP A 88 5.83 9.57 24.53
N PHE A 89 6.89 9.70 23.74
CA PHE A 89 6.88 9.33 22.32
C PHE A 89 7.10 7.84 22.10
N TRP A 90 7.74 7.13 23.02
CA TRP A 90 8.13 5.73 22.84
C TRP A 90 7.78 4.82 24.03
N ASP A 91 7.65 5.37 25.23
CA ASP A 91 7.29 4.61 26.43
C ASP A 91 5.76 4.51 26.60
N PRO A 92 5.17 3.30 26.64
CA PRO A 92 3.72 3.13 26.78
C PRO A 92 3.15 3.70 28.07
N ALA A 93 3.86 3.59 29.20
CA ALA A 93 3.36 4.08 30.49
C ALA A 93 3.33 5.62 30.52
N ALA A 94 4.38 6.27 30.02
CA ALA A 94 4.43 7.71 29.86
C ALA A 94 3.36 8.20 28.86
N ARG A 95 3.10 7.46 27.78
CA ARG A 95 2.01 7.78 26.84
C ARG A 95 0.64 7.71 27.50
N VAL A 96 0.36 6.69 28.33
CA VAL A 96 -0.92 6.63 29.06
C VAL A 96 -1.11 7.84 29.96
N ALA A 97 -0.09 8.23 30.72
CA ALA A 97 -0.15 9.45 31.55
C ALA A 97 -0.35 10.71 30.71
N LYS A 98 0.19 10.75 29.49
CA LYS A 98 -0.02 11.85 28.55
C LYS A 98 -1.46 11.94 28.06
N LEU A 99 -2.11 10.80 27.79
CA LEU A 99 -3.52 10.77 27.42
C LEU A 99 -4.41 11.38 28.53
N ASP A 100 -4.09 11.15 29.80
CA ASP A 100 -4.79 11.78 30.92
C ASP A 100 -4.67 13.31 30.88
N ALA A 101 -3.48 13.83 30.60
CA ALA A 101 -3.24 15.26 30.48
C ALA A 101 -4.01 15.89 29.30
N TRP A 102 -4.24 15.12 28.23
CA TRP A 102 -5.03 15.56 27.07
C TRP A 102 -6.54 15.33 27.20
N GLY A 103 -6.98 14.60 28.23
CA GLY A 103 -8.39 14.23 28.40
C GLY A 103 -8.87 13.20 27.37
N LEU A 104 -7.97 12.31 26.92
CA LEU A 104 -8.28 11.23 25.97
C LEU A 104 -8.41 9.88 26.69
N ASP A 105 -9.41 9.10 26.30
CA ASP A 105 -9.65 7.76 26.85
C ASP A 105 -8.70 6.73 26.23
N GLY A 106 -8.25 6.94 25.00
CA GLY A 106 -7.30 6.07 24.32
C GLY A 106 -6.70 6.69 23.06
N SER A 107 -5.77 5.95 22.44
CA SER A 107 -5.16 6.34 21.17
C SER A 107 -4.78 5.13 20.31
N VAL A 108 -5.03 5.24 19.01
CA VAL A 108 -4.44 4.35 18.00
C VAL A 108 -3.00 4.76 17.74
N LEU A 109 -2.08 3.80 17.74
CA LEU A 109 -0.63 4.06 17.65
C LEU A 109 0.00 3.38 16.43
N PHE A 110 0.34 4.18 15.43
CA PHE A 110 1.13 3.79 14.27
C PHE A 110 2.63 3.80 14.59
N PRO A 111 3.46 3.04 13.85
CA PRO A 111 4.90 3.29 13.84
C PRO A 111 5.20 4.71 13.31
N ASN A 112 6.38 5.25 13.62
CA ASN A 112 6.82 6.53 13.08
C ASN A 112 7.80 6.30 11.92
N PHE A 113 8.98 5.77 12.20
CA PHE A 113 9.98 5.42 11.19
C PHE A 113 9.63 4.13 10.45
N GLY A 114 8.81 3.27 11.05
CA GLY A 114 8.25 2.09 10.42
C GLY A 114 7.37 2.39 9.19
N LEU A 115 7.04 3.65 8.95
CA LEU A 115 6.35 4.13 7.74
C LEU A 115 7.31 4.40 6.57
N LEU A 116 8.63 4.40 6.77
CA LEU A 116 9.56 5.11 5.86
C LEU A 116 10.50 4.20 5.05
N TRP A 117 10.34 2.88 5.10
CA TRP A 117 11.37 1.94 4.61
C TRP A 117 10.89 0.88 3.61
N GLU A 118 9.57 0.58 3.54
CA GLU A 118 9.06 -0.53 2.71
C GLU A 118 9.51 -0.43 1.25
N ARG A 119 9.47 0.78 0.67
CA ARG A 119 9.89 1.01 -0.69
C ARG A 119 11.38 0.73 -0.92
N ALA A 120 12.24 1.18 0.00
CA ALA A 120 13.67 0.95 -0.08
C ALA A 120 14.01 -0.55 -0.05
N LEU A 121 13.21 -1.34 0.67
CA LEU A 121 13.38 -2.79 0.80
C LEU A 121 12.43 -3.61 -0.10
N SER A 122 11.76 -2.98 -1.07
CA SER A 122 10.72 -3.64 -1.88
C SER A 122 11.22 -4.87 -2.67
N ALA A 123 12.52 -4.94 -2.97
CA ALA A 123 13.12 -6.10 -3.64
C ALA A 123 13.42 -7.28 -2.70
N ASP A 124 13.49 -7.07 -1.38
CA ASP A 124 13.84 -8.08 -0.38
C ASP A 124 12.65 -8.32 0.56
N LEU A 125 11.73 -9.17 0.12
CA LEU A 125 10.50 -9.49 0.85
C LEU A 125 10.78 -10.11 2.22
N GLU A 126 11.84 -10.91 2.33
CA GLU A 126 12.15 -11.64 3.56
C GLU A 126 12.67 -10.68 4.64
N THR A 127 13.59 -9.76 4.28
CA THR A 127 14.04 -8.71 5.20
C THR A 127 12.89 -7.76 5.57
N LEU A 128 12.00 -7.46 4.63
CA LEU A 128 10.80 -6.68 4.91
C LEU A 128 9.89 -7.37 5.94
N ARG A 129 9.63 -8.67 5.78
CA ARG A 129 8.83 -9.46 6.72
C ARG A 129 9.48 -9.60 8.10
N VAL A 130 10.80 -9.73 8.18
CA VAL A 130 11.54 -9.73 9.45
C VAL A 130 11.27 -8.45 10.24
N ASN A 131 11.36 -7.29 9.59
CA ASN A 131 11.18 -6.00 10.24
C ASN A 131 9.72 -5.72 10.61
N MET A 132 8.76 -6.12 9.76
CA MET A 132 7.33 -6.08 10.09
C MET A 132 7.00 -6.97 11.28
N ALA A 133 7.53 -8.20 11.32
CA ALA A 133 7.29 -9.11 12.43
C ALA A 133 7.92 -8.60 13.74
N ALA A 134 9.07 -7.93 13.67
CA ALA A 134 9.66 -7.28 14.84
C ALA A 134 8.79 -6.14 15.38
N TRP A 135 8.28 -5.27 14.48
CA TRP A 135 7.30 -4.26 14.86
C TRP A 135 6.03 -4.89 15.45
N ASN A 136 5.50 -5.96 14.87
CA ASN A 136 4.28 -6.62 15.37
C ASN A 136 4.47 -7.18 16.78
N ARG A 137 5.64 -7.75 17.10
CA ARG A 137 5.96 -8.18 18.47
C ARG A 137 6.02 -7.01 19.44
N HIS A 138 6.62 -5.89 19.02
CA HIS A 138 6.63 -4.66 19.82
C HIS A 138 5.20 -4.11 20.03
N ALA A 139 4.39 -4.04 18.99
CA ALA A 139 2.99 -3.62 19.05
C ALA A 139 2.17 -4.48 20.03
N VAL A 140 2.36 -5.80 20.03
CA VAL A 140 1.72 -6.68 21.02
C VAL A 140 2.17 -6.35 22.44
N ALA A 141 3.47 -6.12 22.66
CA ALA A 141 3.98 -5.73 23.98
C ALA A 141 3.37 -4.40 24.46
N VAL A 142 3.28 -3.40 23.57
CA VAL A 142 2.63 -2.11 23.86
C VAL A 142 1.17 -2.31 24.25
N ALA A 143 0.41 -3.09 23.47
CA ALA A 143 -1.00 -3.36 23.74
C ALA A 143 -1.22 -3.99 25.13
N GLN A 144 -0.32 -4.88 25.54
CA GLN A 144 -0.36 -5.57 26.84
C GLN A 144 0.01 -4.67 28.03
N GLN A 145 0.89 -3.69 27.84
CA GLN A 145 1.32 -2.75 28.88
C GLN A 145 0.32 -1.61 29.10
N ALA A 146 -0.50 -1.31 28.10
CA ALA A 146 -1.28 -0.08 27.98
C ALA A 146 -2.64 -0.05 28.69
N LEU A 147 -2.96 -1.05 29.52
CA LEU A 147 -4.23 -1.14 30.26
C LEU A 147 -5.50 -0.95 29.39
N GLY A 148 -5.44 -1.34 28.11
CA GLY A 148 -6.55 -1.21 27.16
C GLY A 148 -6.78 0.20 26.60
N ARG A 149 -5.87 1.15 26.82
CA ARG A 149 -5.98 2.54 26.34
C ARG A 149 -5.13 2.84 25.11
N LEU A 150 -4.08 2.07 24.88
CA LEU A 150 -3.26 2.20 23.68
C LEU A 150 -3.60 1.07 22.71
N HIS A 151 -3.88 1.43 21.46
CA HIS A 151 -4.28 0.52 20.40
C HIS A 151 -3.23 0.55 19.28
N PRO A 152 -2.08 -0.12 19.45
CA PRO A 152 -1.05 -0.11 18.44
C PRO A 152 -1.52 -0.82 17.17
N VAL A 153 -0.96 -0.41 16.04
CA VAL A 153 -1.32 -0.90 14.70
C VAL A 153 -0.22 -1.84 14.23
N GLY A 154 -0.57 -3.09 13.93
CA GLY A 154 0.34 -4.03 13.30
C GLY A 154 0.76 -3.57 11.90
N HIS A 155 1.73 -4.23 11.30
CA HIS A 155 2.23 -3.92 9.97
C HIS A 155 2.36 -5.21 9.18
N LEU A 156 1.69 -5.28 8.02
CA LEU A 156 1.60 -6.48 7.20
C LEU A 156 1.89 -6.18 5.73
N SER A 157 2.60 -7.11 5.09
CA SER A 157 2.67 -7.19 3.64
C SER A 157 1.80 -8.34 3.16
N LEU A 158 1.00 -8.10 2.12
CA LEU A 158 0.22 -9.15 1.45
C LEU A 158 1.01 -9.86 0.35
N ARG A 159 2.27 -9.47 0.13
CA ARG A 159 3.15 -10.04 -0.90
C ARG A 159 3.64 -11.41 -0.51
N GLY A 160 3.92 -12.27 -1.49
CA GLY A 160 4.39 -13.64 -1.29
C GLY A 160 3.28 -14.62 -0.89
N ASP A 161 3.65 -15.68 -0.16
CA ASP A 161 2.70 -16.63 0.41
C ASP A 161 1.85 -15.98 1.51
N LEU A 162 0.63 -16.46 1.71
CA LEU A 162 -0.27 -15.93 2.73
C LEU A 162 -0.12 -16.61 4.10
N ASP A 163 0.74 -17.63 4.24
CA ASP A 163 0.98 -18.32 5.52
C ASP A 163 1.58 -17.34 6.54
N TRP A 164 2.54 -16.52 6.10
CA TRP A 164 3.07 -15.46 6.95
C TRP A 164 1.99 -14.45 7.39
N VAL A 165 1.07 -14.07 6.49
CA VAL A 165 -0.03 -13.13 6.81
C VAL A 165 -0.95 -13.74 7.86
N HIS A 166 -1.34 -15.00 7.69
CA HIS A 166 -2.13 -15.76 8.65
C HIS A 166 -1.47 -15.77 10.04
N ASP A 167 -0.18 -16.13 10.10
CA ASP A 167 0.54 -16.26 11.37
C ASP A 167 0.68 -14.91 12.09
N GLN A 168 0.96 -13.84 11.35
CA GLN A 168 1.01 -12.50 11.93
C GLN A 168 -0.37 -12.03 12.43
N LEU A 169 -1.43 -12.26 11.66
CA LEU A 169 -2.80 -11.90 12.09
C LEU A 169 -3.22 -12.67 13.35
N ALA A 170 -2.90 -13.96 13.43
CA ALA A 170 -3.15 -14.77 14.61
C ALA A 170 -2.40 -14.22 15.84
N ALA A 171 -1.11 -13.89 15.69
CA ALA A 171 -0.30 -13.32 16.76
C ALA A 171 -0.81 -11.94 17.22
N LEU A 172 -1.13 -11.05 16.27
CA LEU A 172 -1.69 -9.73 16.55
C LEU A 172 -3.03 -9.84 17.29
N SER A 173 -3.94 -10.67 16.79
CA SER A 173 -5.26 -10.86 17.40
C SER A 173 -5.16 -11.42 18.81
N ALA A 174 -4.36 -12.47 19.03
CA ALA A 174 -4.10 -13.05 20.34
C ALA A 174 -3.44 -12.05 21.30
N GLY A 175 -2.58 -11.16 20.78
CA GLY A 175 -1.91 -10.11 21.52
C GLY A 175 -2.77 -8.87 21.82
N GLY A 176 -4.04 -8.85 21.40
CA GLY A 176 -4.94 -7.71 21.65
C GLY A 176 -4.86 -6.59 20.61
N VAL A 177 -4.04 -6.75 19.56
CA VAL A 177 -3.98 -5.80 18.43
C VAL A 177 -5.17 -6.02 17.50
N ARG A 178 -5.81 -4.93 17.06
CA ARG A 178 -7.06 -4.97 16.26
C ARG A 178 -6.99 -4.22 14.95
N LEU A 179 -5.87 -3.56 14.67
CA LEU A 179 -5.62 -2.83 13.43
C LEU A 179 -4.30 -3.31 12.85
N ALA A 180 -4.20 -3.39 11.52
CA ALA A 180 -2.93 -3.64 10.85
C ALA A 180 -2.82 -2.80 9.58
N MET A 181 -1.72 -2.07 9.46
CA MET A 181 -1.39 -1.30 8.28
C MET A 181 -1.02 -2.24 7.13
N VAL A 182 -1.64 -1.98 5.99
CA VAL A 182 -1.33 -2.62 4.70
C VAL A 182 -1.16 -1.55 3.64
N ALA A 183 -0.35 -1.82 2.63
CA ALA A 183 -0.13 -0.88 1.54
C ALA A 183 -1.39 -0.76 0.64
N PRO A 184 -1.91 0.46 0.35
CA PRO A 184 -2.90 0.72 -0.69
C PRO A 184 -2.23 0.67 -2.08
N ALA A 185 -1.61 -0.46 -2.38
CA ALA A 185 -0.66 -0.66 -3.46
C ALA A 185 -0.93 -1.99 -4.19
N LEU A 186 -0.29 -2.18 -5.35
CA LEU A 186 -0.31 -3.48 -6.00
C LEU A 186 0.44 -4.52 -5.15
N VAL A 187 -0.09 -5.72 -5.09
CA VAL A 187 0.53 -6.87 -4.43
C VAL A 187 1.14 -7.77 -5.49
N ASP A 188 2.47 -7.78 -5.60
CA ASP A 188 3.21 -8.54 -6.62
C ASP A 188 2.66 -8.31 -8.04
N GLY A 189 2.36 -7.04 -8.34
CA GLY A 189 1.82 -6.59 -9.63
C GLY A 189 0.31 -6.78 -9.81
N ARG A 190 -0.41 -7.25 -8.78
CA ARG A 190 -1.85 -7.51 -8.83
C ARG A 190 -2.64 -6.45 -8.06
N PRO A 191 -3.86 -6.09 -8.52
CA PRO A 191 -4.76 -5.23 -7.75
C PRO A 191 -5.16 -5.92 -6.44
N LEU A 192 -5.59 -5.12 -5.46
CA LEU A 192 -6.04 -5.62 -4.15
C LEU A 192 -7.30 -6.48 -4.25
N SER A 193 -8.08 -6.30 -5.31
CA SER A 193 -9.27 -7.10 -5.63
C SER A 193 -8.99 -8.44 -6.32
N HIS A 194 -7.73 -8.75 -6.63
CA HIS A 194 -7.38 -9.98 -7.33
C HIS A 194 -7.83 -11.22 -6.53
N PRO A 195 -8.42 -12.26 -7.17
CA PRO A 195 -8.94 -13.44 -6.46
C PRO A 195 -7.95 -14.14 -5.54
N ASP A 196 -6.65 -14.18 -5.90
CA ASP A 196 -5.59 -14.73 -5.04
C ASP A 196 -5.46 -14.03 -3.67
N LEU A 197 -6.00 -12.82 -3.50
CA LEU A 197 -6.01 -12.08 -2.24
C LEU A 197 -7.32 -12.26 -1.44
N ASP A 198 -8.35 -12.93 -1.99
CA ASP A 198 -9.62 -13.18 -1.27
C ASP A 198 -9.39 -13.93 0.05
N ALA A 199 -8.43 -14.86 0.07
CA ALA A 199 -8.04 -15.56 1.29
C ALA A 199 -7.47 -14.62 2.35
N ALA A 200 -6.67 -13.61 1.96
CA ALA A 200 -6.15 -12.62 2.90
C ALA A 200 -7.28 -11.75 3.50
N TRP A 201 -8.26 -11.35 2.68
CA TRP A 201 -9.42 -10.61 3.15
C TRP A 201 -10.29 -11.42 4.12
N ALA A 202 -10.46 -12.72 3.87
CA ALA A 202 -11.10 -13.63 4.82
C ALA A 202 -10.31 -13.71 6.14
N MET A 203 -8.98 -13.82 6.10
CA MET A 203 -8.15 -13.85 7.32
C MET A 203 -8.29 -12.59 8.18
N PHE A 204 -8.43 -11.39 7.58
CA PHE A 204 -8.74 -10.17 8.33
C PHE A 204 -10.09 -10.25 9.04
N VAL A 205 -11.12 -10.77 8.36
CA VAL A 205 -12.44 -10.98 8.97
C VAL A 205 -12.35 -11.96 10.14
N ASP A 206 -11.75 -13.13 9.91
CA ASP A 206 -11.68 -14.23 10.89
C ASP A 206 -10.85 -13.86 12.12
N SER A 207 -9.74 -13.14 11.93
CA SER A 207 -8.89 -12.67 13.03
C SER A 207 -9.49 -11.50 13.81
N GLY A 208 -10.50 -10.81 13.26
CA GLY A 208 -11.06 -9.59 13.81
C GLY A 208 -10.14 -8.37 13.71
N VAL A 209 -9.01 -8.49 13.02
CA VAL A 209 -8.08 -7.38 12.74
C VAL A 209 -8.58 -6.60 11.53
N THR A 210 -8.65 -5.28 11.65
CA THR A 210 -9.09 -4.40 10.56
C THR A 210 -7.87 -3.90 9.79
N PRO A 211 -7.79 -4.13 8.47
CA PRO A 211 -6.76 -3.50 7.64
C PRO A 211 -6.97 -1.98 7.62
N VAL A 212 -5.87 -1.23 7.67
CA VAL A 212 -5.88 0.23 7.57
C VAL A 212 -4.87 0.71 6.53
N PHE A 213 -5.24 1.75 5.80
CA PHE A 213 -4.34 2.53 4.98
C PHE A 213 -3.88 3.76 5.75
N HIS A 214 -2.59 4.02 5.73
CA HIS A 214 -1.94 5.17 6.34
C HIS A 214 -0.92 5.74 5.35
N VAL A 215 -0.50 7.00 5.47
CA VAL A 215 0.62 7.50 4.65
C VAL A 215 1.91 6.76 5.01
N ALA A 216 2.59 6.21 4.00
CA ALA A 216 3.89 5.54 4.17
C ALA A 216 4.66 5.49 2.84
N ALA A 217 5.94 5.14 2.92
CA ALA A 217 6.81 4.86 1.79
C ALA A 217 6.55 3.47 1.21
N PHE A 218 5.32 3.23 0.72
CA PHE A 218 4.94 1.95 0.13
C PHE A 218 5.65 1.68 -1.22
N PRO A 219 5.80 0.41 -1.62
CA PRO A 219 6.55 0.02 -2.82
C PRO A 219 6.07 0.67 -4.13
N THR A 220 4.77 0.85 -4.31
CA THR A 220 4.20 1.46 -5.52
C THR A 220 3.47 2.76 -5.18
N ARG A 221 3.75 3.81 -5.95
CA ARG A 221 3.02 5.09 -5.86
C ARG A 221 1.89 5.15 -6.89
N ALA A 222 0.86 5.93 -6.57
CA ALA A 222 -0.24 6.22 -7.49
C ALA A 222 0.19 7.08 -8.70
N PHE A 223 1.29 7.82 -8.56
CA PHE A 223 1.85 8.70 -9.59
C PHE A 223 3.32 8.40 -9.82
N ASP A 224 3.79 8.74 -11.01
CA ASP A 224 5.19 8.58 -11.43
C ASP A 224 6.14 9.46 -10.59
N ASP A 225 7.35 8.98 -10.30
CA ASP A 225 8.32 9.73 -9.49
C ASP A 225 8.88 10.97 -10.22
N ALA A 226 8.77 11.02 -11.55
CA ALA A 226 9.18 12.18 -12.34
C ALA A 226 8.49 13.47 -11.88
N TRP A 227 7.29 13.39 -11.30
CA TRP A 227 6.59 14.55 -10.74
C TRP A 227 7.29 15.15 -9.52
N THR A 228 8.08 14.38 -8.78
CA THR A 228 8.72 14.81 -7.53
C THR A 228 10.25 14.83 -7.62
N ALA A 229 10.83 14.56 -8.80
CA ALA A 229 12.27 14.37 -8.97
C ALA A 229 13.08 15.60 -8.54
N ASP A 230 12.60 16.80 -8.89
CA ASP A 230 13.29 18.07 -8.61
C ASP A 230 12.82 18.75 -7.32
N ASP A 231 12.03 18.08 -6.48
CA ASP A 231 11.51 18.67 -5.25
C ASP A 231 12.67 19.01 -4.29
N PRO A 232 12.75 20.23 -3.75
CA PRO A 232 13.79 20.55 -2.80
C PRO A 232 13.68 19.68 -1.55
N ASP A 233 12.51 19.18 -1.16
CA ASP A 233 12.29 18.27 -0.05
C ASP A 233 12.06 16.83 -0.52
N GLN A 234 13.15 16.05 -0.50
CA GLN A 234 13.11 14.63 -0.85
C GLN A 234 12.48 13.76 0.25
N THR A 235 12.29 14.29 1.46
CA THR A 235 11.64 13.59 2.57
C THR A 235 10.12 13.65 2.44
N THR A 236 9.56 14.80 2.07
CA THR A 236 8.11 14.97 1.89
C THR A 236 7.84 15.92 0.72
N PRO A 237 7.95 15.45 -0.53
CA PRO A 237 7.71 16.29 -1.69
C PRO A 237 6.31 16.91 -1.67
N VAL A 238 6.19 18.18 -2.04
CA VAL A 238 4.94 18.95 -1.93
C VAL A 238 3.83 18.32 -2.78
N LEU A 239 4.17 17.88 -3.99
CA LEU A 239 3.22 17.20 -4.86
C LEU A 239 2.77 15.86 -4.27
N PHE A 240 3.69 15.08 -3.70
CA PHE A 240 3.31 13.83 -3.02
C PHE A 240 2.36 14.11 -1.85
N ALA A 241 2.71 15.07 -0.98
CA ALA A 241 1.89 15.47 0.18
C ALA A 241 0.49 15.98 -0.21
N SER A 242 0.37 16.63 -1.37
CA SER A 242 -0.91 17.17 -1.87
C SER A 242 -1.88 16.09 -2.37
N PHE A 243 -1.37 14.90 -2.71
CA PHE A 243 -2.14 13.81 -3.31
C PHE A 243 -2.05 12.49 -2.53
N LEU A 244 -1.72 12.54 -1.24
CA LEU A 244 -1.64 11.34 -0.39
C LEU A 244 -2.91 10.47 -0.46
N TRP A 245 -4.07 11.10 -0.61
CA TRP A 245 -5.37 10.44 -0.74
C TRP A 245 -5.60 9.63 -2.03
N ALA A 246 -4.76 9.77 -3.06
CA ALA A 246 -5.02 9.14 -4.36
C ALA A 246 -4.88 7.61 -4.33
N ALA A 247 -3.83 7.11 -3.67
CA ALA A 247 -3.61 5.67 -3.51
C ALA A 247 -4.75 4.96 -2.74
N PRO A 248 -5.17 5.40 -1.54
CA PRO A 248 -6.29 4.77 -0.83
C PRO A 248 -7.61 4.92 -1.60
N ALA A 249 -7.85 6.03 -2.31
CA ALA A 249 -9.04 6.18 -3.15
C ALA A 249 -9.09 5.14 -4.28
N MET A 250 -7.94 4.90 -4.95
CA MET A 250 -7.83 3.87 -5.98
C MET A 250 -8.04 2.47 -5.41
N ALA A 251 -7.41 2.16 -4.27
CA ALA A 251 -7.57 0.88 -3.57
C ALA A 251 -9.02 0.61 -3.16
N ILE A 252 -9.70 1.61 -2.58
CA ILE A 252 -11.12 1.49 -2.19
C ILE A 252 -12.00 1.27 -3.42
N ALA A 253 -11.77 2.02 -4.50
CA ALA A 253 -12.51 1.83 -5.74
C ALA A 253 -12.30 0.42 -6.30
N ASP A 254 -11.06 -0.06 -6.33
CA ASP A 254 -10.73 -1.41 -6.78
C ASP A 254 -11.48 -2.48 -5.98
N LEU A 255 -11.38 -2.45 -4.65
CA LEU A 255 -12.04 -3.40 -3.75
C LEU A 255 -13.58 -3.37 -3.94
N ALA A 256 -14.18 -2.18 -4.03
CA ALA A 256 -15.63 -2.02 -4.17
C ALA A 256 -16.14 -2.42 -5.55
N VAL A 257 -15.51 -1.94 -6.63
CA VAL A 257 -15.96 -2.21 -8.01
C VAL A 257 -15.89 -3.70 -8.34
N HIS A 258 -14.91 -4.40 -7.79
CA HIS A 258 -14.68 -5.82 -8.04
C HIS A 258 -15.30 -6.74 -6.98
N GLY A 259 -16.15 -6.21 -6.11
CA GLY A 259 -17.03 -7.03 -5.29
C GLY A 259 -16.39 -7.64 -4.04
N VAL A 260 -15.25 -7.12 -3.56
CA VAL A 260 -14.55 -7.70 -2.39
C VAL A 260 -15.40 -7.52 -1.13
N PHE A 261 -15.99 -6.34 -0.93
CA PHE A 261 -16.86 -6.09 0.21
C PHE A 261 -18.16 -6.92 0.15
N GLU A 262 -18.62 -7.30 -1.03
CA GLU A 262 -19.76 -8.21 -1.21
C GLU A 262 -19.39 -9.66 -0.89
N ARG A 263 -18.17 -10.10 -1.22
CA ARG A 263 -17.65 -11.42 -0.84
C ARG A 263 -17.33 -11.52 0.65
N HIS A 264 -16.88 -10.41 1.25
CA HIS A 264 -16.50 -10.31 2.65
C HIS A 264 -17.29 -9.18 3.36
N PRO A 265 -18.60 -9.34 3.60
CA PRO A 265 -19.47 -8.26 4.12
C PRO A 265 -19.13 -7.79 5.54
N GLN A 266 -18.32 -8.54 6.28
CA GLN A 266 -17.82 -8.17 7.60
C GLN A 266 -16.46 -7.48 7.56
N LEU A 267 -15.82 -7.40 6.39
CA LEU A 267 -14.54 -6.72 6.22
C LEU A 267 -14.73 -5.23 6.48
N ARG A 268 -13.90 -4.71 7.39
CA ARG A 268 -13.78 -3.28 7.66
C ARG A 268 -12.46 -2.79 7.06
N LEU A 269 -12.40 -1.52 6.70
CA LEU A 269 -11.20 -0.87 6.20
C LEU A 269 -11.09 0.53 6.78
N GLY A 270 -9.92 0.88 7.33
CA GLY A 270 -9.64 2.23 7.83
C GLY A 270 -8.75 3.03 6.87
N VAL A 271 -8.88 4.36 6.92
CA VAL A 271 -8.02 5.31 6.19
C VAL A 271 -7.62 6.41 7.17
N MET A 272 -6.34 6.46 7.56
CA MET A 272 -5.78 7.36 8.58
C MET A 272 -4.73 8.28 7.96
N GLU A 273 -4.56 9.49 8.50
CA GLU A 273 -3.66 10.55 7.99
C GLU A 273 -3.81 10.98 6.51
N LEU A 274 -4.93 10.62 5.85
CA LEU A 274 -5.08 10.77 4.39
C LEU A 274 -6.20 11.75 3.99
N SER A 275 -6.61 12.61 4.93
CA SER A 275 -7.75 13.54 4.83
C SER A 275 -9.09 12.85 4.52
N ALA A 276 -10.19 13.57 4.75
CA ALA A 276 -11.54 13.15 4.36
C ALA A 276 -12.14 14.03 3.24
N ILE A 277 -11.45 15.11 2.83
CA ILE A 277 -12.01 16.11 1.91
C ILE A 277 -12.33 15.54 0.52
N TRP A 278 -11.59 14.52 0.09
CA TRP A 278 -11.75 13.86 -1.20
C TRP A 278 -12.95 12.89 -1.24
N LEU A 279 -13.35 12.35 -0.08
CA LEU A 279 -14.28 11.23 0.02
C LEU A 279 -15.67 11.54 -0.56
N PRO A 280 -16.35 12.67 -0.24
CA PRO A 280 -17.68 12.95 -0.79
C PRO A 280 -17.66 13.08 -2.32
N MET A 281 -16.62 13.72 -2.86
CA MET A 281 -16.45 13.86 -4.30
C MET A 281 -16.19 12.50 -4.95
N PHE A 282 -15.30 11.69 -4.38
CA PHE A 282 -14.98 10.36 -4.86
C PHE A 282 -16.22 9.45 -4.90
N LEU A 283 -16.98 9.35 -3.81
CA LEU A 283 -18.16 8.48 -3.75
C LEU A 283 -19.21 8.86 -4.80
N ARG A 284 -19.45 10.17 -4.99
CA ARG A 284 -20.38 10.65 -6.03
C ARG A 284 -19.94 10.25 -7.44
N HIS A 285 -18.64 10.26 -7.72
CA HIS A 285 -18.12 9.79 -9.01
C HIS A 285 -18.29 8.28 -9.14
N LEU A 286 -17.95 7.52 -8.11
CA LEU A 286 -18.05 6.06 -8.10
C LEU A 286 -19.50 5.61 -8.35
N ASP A 287 -20.47 6.16 -7.62
CA ASP A 287 -21.90 5.87 -7.81
C ASP A 287 -22.38 6.16 -9.23
N ARG A 288 -22.01 7.32 -9.78
CA ARG A 288 -22.43 7.69 -11.14
C ARG A 288 -21.82 6.75 -12.19
N ARG A 289 -20.56 6.36 -12.00
CA ARG A 289 -19.84 5.50 -12.94
C ARG A 289 -20.24 4.04 -12.83
N LEU A 290 -20.63 3.55 -11.64
CA LEU A 290 -21.15 2.20 -11.43
C LEU A 290 -22.53 1.97 -12.05
N ARG A 291 -23.37 3.00 -12.14
CA ARG A 291 -24.69 2.89 -12.79
C ARG A 291 -24.59 2.52 -14.27
N LEU A 292 -23.58 3.02 -14.99
CA LEU A 292 -23.46 2.76 -16.44
C LEU A 292 -23.19 1.28 -16.76
N PRO A 293 -22.17 0.59 -16.16
CA PRO A 293 -22.00 -0.85 -16.31
C PRO A 293 -23.22 -1.66 -15.86
N GLN A 294 -23.93 -1.24 -14.81
CA GLN A 294 -25.17 -1.91 -14.38
C GLN A 294 -26.27 -1.79 -15.44
N HIS A 295 -26.45 -0.61 -16.04
CA HIS A 295 -27.38 -0.41 -17.15
C HIS A 295 -26.98 -1.23 -18.39
N LEU A 296 -25.68 -1.29 -18.73
CA LEU A 296 -25.19 -2.09 -19.85
C LEU A 296 -25.36 -3.60 -19.61
N ARG A 297 -25.09 -4.09 -18.39
CA ARG A 297 -25.31 -5.50 -18.02
C ARG A 297 -26.79 -5.88 -18.06
N ARG A 298 -27.67 -5.00 -17.58
CA ARG A 298 -29.13 -5.20 -17.66
C ARG A 298 -29.61 -5.20 -19.11
N ALA A 299 -29.18 -4.22 -19.91
CA ALA A 299 -29.52 -4.16 -21.33
C ALA A 299 -29.05 -5.43 -22.08
N ALA A 300 -27.82 -5.89 -21.84
CA ALA A 300 -27.31 -7.14 -22.43
C ALA A 300 -28.11 -8.38 -21.97
N ALA A 301 -28.52 -8.45 -20.70
CA ALA A 301 -29.35 -9.53 -20.19
C ALA A 301 -30.78 -9.50 -20.78
N ASP A 302 -31.35 -8.32 -20.95
CA ASP A 302 -32.67 -8.11 -21.57
C ASP A 302 -32.62 -8.46 -23.07
N GLU A 303 -31.56 -8.06 -23.78
CA GLU A 303 -31.29 -8.47 -25.16
C GLU A 303 -31.13 -9.99 -25.30
N ALA A 304 -30.40 -10.63 -24.39
CA ALA A 304 -30.23 -12.08 -24.38
C ALA A 304 -31.55 -12.82 -24.09
N ARG A 305 -32.44 -12.25 -23.27
CA ARG A 305 -33.79 -12.78 -23.00
C ARG A 305 -34.76 -12.54 -24.15
N ALA A 306 -34.62 -11.42 -24.85
CA ALA A 306 -35.44 -11.06 -26.01
C ALA A 306 -34.96 -11.73 -27.31
N ALA A 307 -33.75 -12.29 -27.34
CA ALA A 307 -33.23 -13.02 -28.48
C ALA A 307 -34.14 -14.24 -28.76
N PRO A 308 -34.72 -14.36 -29.97
CA PRO A 308 -35.59 -15.48 -30.30
C PRO A 308 -34.81 -16.78 -30.17
N GLN A 309 -35.32 -17.72 -29.36
CA GLN A 309 -34.80 -19.09 -29.33
C GLN A 309 -34.84 -19.61 -30.75
N ARG A 310 -33.67 -19.76 -31.38
CA ARG A 310 -33.57 -20.43 -32.68
C ARG A 310 -33.93 -21.89 -32.45
N LEU A 311 -35.22 -22.21 -32.57
CA LEU A 311 -35.69 -23.57 -32.73
C LEU A 311 -35.04 -24.09 -34.01
N HIS A 312 -33.98 -24.87 -33.87
CA HIS A 312 -33.46 -25.63 -34.98
C HIS A 312 -34.57 -26.59 -35.43
N PRO A 313 -35.07 -26.49 -36.68
CA PRO A 313 -36.00 -27.49 -37.16
C PRO A 313 -35.29 -28.85 -37.16
N PRO A 314 -35.98 -29.95 -36.81
CA PRO A 314 -35.37 -31.26 -36.80
C PRO A 314 -34.80 -31.58 -38.20
N PRO A 315 -33.66 -32.28 -38.27
CA PRO A 315 -33.02 -32.55 -39.56
C PRO A 315 -33.96 -33.40 -40.43
N GLY A 316 -34.35 -32.86 -41.58
CA GLY A 316 -35.12 -33.57 -42.60
C GLY A 316 -34.33 -34.72 -43.22
N PRO A 317 -35.02 -35.74 -43.78
CA PRO A 317 -34.38 -36.97 -44.23
C PRO A 317 -33.42 -36.70 -45.39
N GLY A 318 -32.17 -37.11 -45.20
CA GLY A 318 -31.04 -36.80 -46.08
C GLY A 318 -31.25 -37.25 -47.53
N ARG A 319 -31.12 -36.31 -48.47
CA ARG A 319 -30.88 -36.62 -49.88
C ARG A 319 -29.39 -36.87 -50.10
N ARG A 320 -29.07 -38.13 -50.46
CA ARG A 320 -27.74 -38.59 -50.87
C ARG A 320 -27.18 -37.70 -51.98
N LEU A 321 -26.04 -37.07 -51.72
CA LEU A 321 -25.20 -36.40 -52.72
C LEU A 321 -24.60 -37.45 -53.67
N ARG A 322 -25.01 -37.43 -54.94
CA ARG A 322 -24.28 -38.10 -56.03
C ARG A 322 -23.01 -37.29 -56.33
N ARG A 323 -21.84 -37.91 -56.15
CA ARG A 323 -20.55 -37.41 -56.63
C ARG A 323 -20.62 -37.17 -58.15
N ARG A 324 -20.13 -36.00 -58.61
CA ARG A 324 -19.73 -35.79 -60.00
C ARG A 324 -18.24 -35.42 -60.07
N ASP A 325 -17.63 -36.07 -61.04
CA ASP A 325 -16.22 -36.23 -61.39
C ASP A 325 -15.57 -34.91 -61.89
N PRO A 326 -14.29 -34.60 -61.58
CA PRO A 326 -13.66 -33.34 -61.95
C PRO A 326 -12.85 -33.51 -63.23
N ARG A 327 -13.29 -32.93 -64.36
CA ARG A 327 -12.46 -32.62 -65.53
C ARG A 327 -13.26 -31.78 -66.55
N ARG A 328 -13.00 -30.46 -66.59
CA ARG A 328 -12.77 -29.63 -67.81
C ARG A 328 -12.93 -28.12 -67.56
N ALA A 329 -11.92 -27.38 -68.05
CA ALA A 329 -11.87 -25.95 -68.44
C ALA A 329 -12.06 -24.90 -67.33
N GLY A 330 -11.29 -23.82 -67.19
CA GLY A 330 -10.28 -23.12 -67.99
C GLY A 330 -10.15 -21.69 -67.36
N PRO A 331 -9.06 -20.94 -67.58
CA PRO A 331 -8.68 -19.84 -66.69
C PRO A 331 -9.36 -18.51 -67.07
N ARG A 332 -9.71 -17.69 -66.07
CA ARG A 332 -10.02 -16.27 -66.27
C ARG A 332 -9.33 -15.39 -65.23
N HIS A 333 -8.50 -14.50 -65.76
CA HIS A 333 -7.93 -13.32 -65.11
C HIS A 333 -8.99 -12.45 -64.42
N ARG A 334 -8.63 -11.88 -63.27
CA ARG A 334 -8.95 -10.49 -62.92
C ARG A 334 -7.76 -9.84 -62.22
N ARG A 335 -7.28 -8.75 -62.81
CA ARG A 335 -6.48 -7.70 -62.18
C ARG A 335 -7.36 -6.89 -61.22
N GLY A 336 -6.74 -6.30 -60.21
CA GLY A 336 -7.33 -5.32 -59.31
C GLY A 336 -6.36 -4.97 -58.20
N ASP A 337 -5.48 -4.00 -58.50
CA ASP A 337 -4.45 -3.46 -57.62
C ASP A 337 -5.02 -2.77 -56.37
N LEU A 338 -4.31 -2.92 -55.25
CA LEU A 338 -4.22 -1.90 -54.20
C LEU A 338 -2.96 -2.14 -53.36
N HIS A 339 -1.86 -1.51 -53.78
CA HIS A 339 -0.76 -1.13 -52.91
C HIS A 339 -1.15 0.16 -52.17
N VAL A 340 -0.88 0.24 -50.86
CA VAL A 340 -0.19 1.38 -50.21
C VAL A 340 0.18 0.99 -48.76
N LEU A 341 1.50 0.81 -48.60
CA LEU A 341 2.42 1.22 -47.53
C LEU A 341 2.20 0.80 -46.06
N GLN A 342 2.96 -0.23 -45.70
CA GLN A 342 3.52 -0.45 -44.36
C GLN A 342 4.76 0.44 -44.11
N ARG A 343 5.02 0.63 -42.81
CA ARG A 343 6.28 1.01 -42.12
C ARG A 343 6.51 2.50 -41.93
N LEU A 344 6.64 2.88 -40.65
CA LEU A 344 7.84 3.53 -40.11
C LEU A 344 7.90 3.27 -38.59
N SER A 345 8.89 2.49 -38.16
CA SER A 345 9.44 2.51 -36.78
C SER A 345 10.64 3.45 -36.75
N PRO A 346 10.89 4.18 -35.65
CA PRO A 346 12.22 4.66 -35.32
C PRO A 346 12.86 3.82 -34.21
N ARG A 347 14.19 3.79 -34.28
CA ARG A 347 15.13 2.91 -33.59
C ARG A 347 15.43 3.36 -32.16
N ARG A 348 15.85 2.38 -31.37
CA ARG A 348 16.61 2.53 -30.11
C ARG A 348 17.85 3.42 -30.32
N GLY A 349 17.98 4.44 -29.49
CA GLY A 349 19.20 5.26 -29.34
C GLY A 349 20.02 4.79 -28.14
N GLN A 350 21.32 4.65 -28.35
CA GLN A 350 22.35 4.22 -27.41
C GLN A 350 22.68 5.31 -26.37
N ARG A 351 23.04 4.87 -25.16
CA ARG A 351 23.77 5.65 -24.15
C ARG A 351 25.22 5.92 -24.61
N PRO A 352 25.86 7.00 -24.16
CA PRO A 352 27.29 7.02 -23.88
C PRO A 352 27.60 7.10 -22.39
N ALA A 353 28.82 6.69 -22.07
CA ALA A 353 29.36 6.39 -20.76
C ALA A 353 30.00 7.59 -20.05
N ALA A 354 30.36 7.31 -18.80
CA ALA A 354 31.11 8.08 -17.82
C ALA A 354 32.26 8.95 -18.33
N GLY A 355 32.43 10.09 -17.65
CA GLY A 355 33.63 10.94 -17.67
C GLY A 355 33.73 11.71 -16.35
N THR A 356 34.89 11.59 -15.73
CA THR A 356 35.35 12.08 -14.43
C THR A 356 35.34 13.61 -14.29
N LEU A 357 34.86 14.13 -13.16
CA LEU A 357 35.52 15.06 -12.23
C LEU A 357 34.63 15.37 -11.03
#